data_AF-A0A063YET3-F1
#
_entry.id   AF-A0A063YET3-F1
#
_cell.length_a   1.000
_cell.length_b   1.000
_cell.length_c   1.000
_cell.angle_alpha   90.00
_cell.angle_beta   90.00
_cell.angle_gamma   90.00
#
_symmetry.space_group_name_H-M   'P 1'
#
loop_
_entity.id
_entity.type
_entity.pdbx_description
1 polymer ?
#
loop_
_entity_poly.entity_id
_entity_poly.type
_entity_poly.pdbx_seq_one_letter_code
_entity_poly.pdbx_strand_id
1 'polypeptide(L)'
;MNIDYEDKSNTEVDNVQLEKFKLKKNSSDYSPSNDITKEIKIISKDKYNGKVTIEVILKQGSNQVSKEFIVEDFKKKHFDFNTEVDNSFTIKIKDIEKANVLPSAVKKENILIEIKDEYKSAIEVQSYEFTEQDNENGKLKIKITLKDLINNPHSTKDVIKEETGFKTSTATTKKFKLQELYNLSISGTLISVDQSQKDEIIKLFKSMKTYGDENRRFLAYKNGSFYTKNSNGTKIEGISISDNSISKSIYAW
;
A
#
# COMPACT_ATOMS: atom_id res chain seq x y z
N MET A 1 28.13 -33.22 -16.25
CA MET A 1 27.58 -32.50 -17.42
C MET A 1 27.35 -31.07 -16.99
N ASN A 2 27.65 -30.12 -17.85
CA ASN A 2 27.49 -28.68 -17.63
C ASN A 2 26.98 -28.00 -18.90
N ILE A 3 26.54 -26.76 -18.77
CA ILE A 3 26.06 -25.94 -19.90
C ILE A 3 27.06 -24.84 -20.17
N ASP A 4 27.45 -24.75 -21.43
CA ASP A 4 28.28 -23.68 -21.95
C ASP A 4 27.47 -22.77 -22.88
N TYR A 5 27.90 -21.53 -22.98
CA TYR A 5 27.37 -20.53 -23.89
C TYR A 5 28.54 -19.63 -24.28
N GLU A 6 28.72 -19.39 -25.55
CA GLU A 6 29.86 -18.61 -26.04
C GLU A 6 29.60 -17.10 -25.83
N ASP A 7 30.62 -16.38 -25.36
CA ASP A 7 30.55 -14.92 -25.20
C ASP A 7 29.48 -14.42 -24.19
N LYS A 8 29.27 -15.17 -23.10
CA LYS A 8 28.32 -14.81 -22.02
C LYS A 8 28.58 -13.40 -21.49
N SER A 9 29.84 -13.07 -21.19
CA SER A 9 30.23 -11.81 -20.56
C SER A 9 29.89 -10.55 -21.37
N ASN A 10 29.70 -10.69 -22.69
CA ASN A 10 29.30 -9.59 -23.58
C ASN A 10 27.83 -9.69 -24.03
N THR A 11 27.15 -10.80 -23.76
CA THR A 11 25.75 -11.02 -24.13
C THR A 11 24.83 -10.61 -22.99
N GLU A 12 23.95 -9.62 -23.22
CA GLU A 12 22.86 -9.31 -22.29
C GLU A 12 21.85 -10.46 -22.26
N VAL A 13 21.34 -10.79 -21.07
CA VAL A 13 20.41 -11.91 -20.86
C VAL A 13 19.18 -11.85 -21.79
N ASP A 14 18.66 -10.66 -22.07
CA ASP A 14 17.51 -10.47 -22.96
C ASP A 14 17.83 -10.94 -24.40
N ASN A 15 19.08 -10.80 -24.83
CA ASN A 15 19.58 -11.15 -26.18
C ASN A 15 20.08 -12.60 -26.29
N VAL A 16 19.94 -13.41 -25.24
CA VAL A 16 20.36 -14.81 -25.24
C VAL A 16 19.58 -15.64 -26.24
N GLN A 17 20.33 -16.39 -27.05
CA GLN A 17 19.86 -17.25 -28.14
C GLN A 17 19.94 -18.73 -27.74
N LEU A 18 18.85 -19.47 -27.91
CA LEU A 18 18.74 -20.86 -27.44
C LEU A 18 19.80 -21.78 -28.08
N GLU A 19 20.04 -21.59 -29.38
CA GLU A 19 20.94 -22.37 -30.22
C GLU A 19 22.42 -22.25 -29.83
N LYS A 20 22.78 -21.23 -29.05
CA LYS A 20 24.15 -21.03 -28.56
C LYS A 20 24.47 -21.84 -27.30
N PHE A 21 23.47 -22.43 -26.64
CA PHE A 21 23.71 -23.31 -25.50
C PHE A 21 24.27 -24.65 -25.94
N LYS A 22 25.42 -25.03 -25.37
CA LYS A 22 26.09 -26.30 -25.61
C LYS A 22 26.11 -27.14 -24.34
N LEU A 23 25.46 -28.30 -24.39
CA LEU A 23 25.59 -29.32 -23.32
C LEU A 23 26.98 -29.96 -23.44
N LYS A 24 27.75 -29.92 -22.35
CA LYS A 24 29.11 -30.46 -22.28
C LYS A 24 29.18 -31.67 -21.35
N LYS A 25 29.98 -32.67 -21.74
CA LYS A 25 30.37 -33.81 -20.90
C LYS A 25 31.90 -33.93 -20.95
N ASN A 26 32.56 -33.86 -19.80
CA ASN A 26 34.03 -33.90 -19.69
C ASN A 26 34.71 -32.85 -20.62
N SER A 27 34.18 -31.62 -20.64
CA SER A 27 34.67 -30.49 -21.44
C SER A 27 34.49 -30.57 -22.96
N SER A 28 33.96 -31.68 -23.49
CA SER A 28 33.59 -31.80 -24.91
C SER A 28 32.10 -31.56 -25.13
N ASP A 29 31.74 -31.10 -26.33
CA ASP A 29 30.35 -31.01 -26.76
C ASP A 29 29.69 -32.39 -26.71
N TYR A 30 28.60 -32.48 -25.98
CA TYR A 30 27.81 -33.69 -25.89
C TYR A 30 26.77 -33.72 -27.01
N SER A 31 27.01 -34.65 -27.93
CA SER A 31 26.04 -35.10 -28.91
C SER A 31 25.46 -36.43 -28.43
N PRO A 32 24.14 -36.52 -28.21
CA PRO A 32 23.49 -37.80 -27.91
C PRO A 32 23.65 -38.81 -29.04
N SER A 33 23.47 -40.10 -28.75
CA SER A 33 23.39 -41.16 -29.77
C SER A 33 22.18 -40.95 -30.68
N ASN A 34 22.19 -41.57 -31.87
CA ASN A 34 21.19 -41.34 -32.93
C ASN A 34 19.72 -41.61 -32.50
N ASP A 35 19.51 -42.37 -31.44
CA ASP A 35 18.20 -42.73 -30.88
C ASP A 35 17.73 -41.80 -29.74
N ILE A 36 18.56 -40.83 -29.33
CA ILE A 36 18.25 -39.85 -28.28
C ILE A 36 18.15 -38.46 -28.89
N THR A 37 17.00 -37.80 -28.69
CA THR A 37 16.84 -36.38 -29.05
C THR A 37 17.16 -35.48 -27.85
N LYS A 38 17.80 -34.34 -28.12
CA LYS A 38 18.12 -33.31 -27.13
C LYS A 38 17.32 -32.05 -27.45
N GLU A 39 16.59 -31.56 -26.46
CA GLU A 39 15.85 -30.30 -26.52
C GLU A 39 16.34 -29.41 -25.37
N ILE A 40 16.57 -28.13 -25.64
CA ILE A 40 16.90 -27.12 -24.64
C ILE A 40 15.75 -26.13 -24.60
N LYS A 41 15.33 -25.71 -23.41
CA LYS A 41 14.33 -24.65 -23.21
C LYS A 41 14.86 -23.60 -22.25
N ILE A 42 14.57 -22.33 -22.50
CA ILE A 42 14.80 -21.27 -21.51
C ILE A 42 13.59 -21.24 -20.58
N ILE A 43 13.85 -21.42 -19.28
CA ILE A 43 12.84 -21.39 -18.23
C ILE A 43 12.69 -19.97 -17.67
N SER A 44 13.81 -19.29 -17.42
CA SER A 44 13.80 -17.93 -16.90
C SER A 44 15.04 -17.14 -17.31
N LYS A 45 14.88 -15.82 -17.33
CA LYS A 45 15.90 -14.83 -17.66
C LYS A 45 16.00 -13.82 -16.53
N ASP A 46 17.17 -13.70 -15.93
CA ASP A 46 17.48 -12.72 -14.88
C ASP A 46 18.57 -11.77 -15.37
N LYS A 47 18.14 -10.72 -16.05
CA LYS A 47 19.03 -9.73 -16.67
C LYS A 47 19.82 -8.89 -15.69
N TYR A 48 19.34 -8.73 -14.46
CA TYR A 48 19.97 -7.89 -13.46
C TYR A 48 21.08 -8.65 -12.71
N ASN A 49 20.91 -9.96 -12.51
CA ASN A 49 21.98 -10.81 -11.95
C ASN A 49 22.85 -11.49 -13.01
N GLY A 50 22.50 -11.39 -14.30
CA GLY A 50 23.26 -12.01 -15.39
C GLY A 50 23.10 -13.53 -15.42
N LYS A 51 21.90 -14.04 -15.17
CA LYS A 51 21.60 -15.48 -15.09
C LYS A 51 20.51 -15.90 -16.06
N VAL A 52 20.65 -17.11 -16.61
CA VAL A 52 19.62 -17.76 -17.42
C VAL A 52 19.42 -19.17 -16.90
N THR A 53 18.17 -19.52 -16.57
CA THR A 53 17.82 -20.89 -16.21
C THR A 53 17.32 -21.60 -17.46
N ILE A 54 17.94 -22.73 -17.79
CA ILE A 54 17.50 -23.58 -18.90
C ILE A 54 17.15 -24.97 -18.41
N GLU A 55 16.24 -25.63 -19.12
CA GLU A 55 15.96 -27.06 -18.97
C GLU A 55 16.54 -27.79 -20.17
N VAL A 56 17.32 -28.84 -19.92
CA VAL A 56 17.73 -29.79 -20.96
C VAL A 56 16.94 -31.05 -20.83
N ILE A 57 16.27 -31.43 -21.90
CA ILE A 57 15.42 -32.61 -22.01
C ILE A 57 16.08 -33.60 -22.98
N LEU A 58 16.26 -34.84 -22.54
CA LEU A 58 16.70 -35.95 -23.38
C LEU A 58 15.54 -36.94 -23.53
N LYS A 59 15.22 -37.33 -24.77
CA LYS A 59 14.11 -38.26 -25.08
C LYS A 59 14.62 -39.46 -25.87
N GLN A 60 14.21 -40.66 -25.46
CA GLN A 60 14.47 -41.94 -26.15
C GLN A 60 13.16 -42.72 -26.26
N GLY A 61 12.56 -42.76 -27.45
CA GLY A 61 11.21 -43.32 -27.64
C GLY A 61 10.18 -42.59 -26.77
N SER A 62 9.49 -43.32 -25.89
CA SER A 62 8.53 -42.77 -24.92
C SER A 62 9.16 -42.28 -23.62
N ASN A 63 10.46 -42.56 -23.38
CA ASN A 63 11.13 -42.18 -22.15
C ASN A 63 11.69 -40.76 -22.26
N GLN A 64 11.54 -39.98 -21.20
CA GLN A 64 12.05 -38.61 -21.10
C GLN A 64 12.74 -38.40 -19.76
N VAL A 65 13.89 -37.74 -19.77
CA VAL A 65 14.54 -37.16 -18.59
C VAL A 65 14.80 -35.69 -18.82
N SER A 66 14.60 -34.85 -17.81
CA SER A 66 14.97 -33.44 -17.86
C SER A 66 15.80 -33.02 -16.66
N LYS A 67 16.61 -31.97 -16.87
CA LYS A 67 17.42 -31.36 -15.82
C LYS A 67 17.56 -29.86 -16.06
N GLU A 68 17.35 -29.08 -15.01
CA GLU A 68 17.59 -27.64 -15.03
C GLU A 68 19.06 -27.29 -14.77
N PHE A 69 19.52 -26.24 -15.42
CA PHE A 69 20.83 -25.65 -15.26
C PHE A 69 20.71 -24.14 -15.16
N ILE A 70 21.40 -23.56 -14.19
CA ILE A 70 21.58 -22.11 -14.07
C ILE A 70 22.90 -21.76 -14.75
N VAL A 71 22.83 -20.91 -15.76
CA VAL A 71 23.99 -20.40 -16.49
C VAL A 71 24.20 -18.95 -16.05
N GLU A 72 25.33 -18.69 -15.41
CA GLU A 72 25.69 -17.39 -14.84
C GLU A 72 26.70 -16.65 -15.73
N ASP A 73 27.14 -15.48 -15.27
CA ASP A 73 28.16 -14.62 -15.88
C ASP A 73 27.78 -13.99 -17.23
N PHE A 74 26.47 -13.84 -17.50
CA PHE A 74 26.02 -12.99 -18.60
C PHE A 74 26.23 -11.50 -18.30
N LYS A 75 26.32 -10.68 -19.36
CA LYS A 75 26.37 -9.22 -19.21
C LYS A 75 25.12 -8.74 -18.48
N LYS A 76 25.33 -8.14 -17.30
CA LYS A 76 24.25 -7.60 -16.46
C LYS A 76 23.71 -6.31 -17.06
N LYS A 77 22.39 -6.15 -17.02
CA LYS A 77 21.75 -4.86 -17.26
C LYS A 77 21.90 -3.99 -16.02
N HIS A 78 22.25 -2.72 -16.21
CA HIS A 78 22.25 -1.75 -15.12
C HIS A 78 20.83 -1.60 -14.56
N PHE A 79 20.71 -1.59 -13.23
CA PHE A 79 19.45 -1.41 -12.51
C PHE A 79 19.53 -0.17 -11.62
N ASP A 80 18.70 0.82 -11.91
CA ASP A 80 18.56 1.99 -11.05
C ASP A 80 17.25 1.91 -10.26
N PHE A 81 17.40 1.52 -8.99
CA PHE A 81 16.28 1.35 -8.08
C PHE A 81 15.45 2.63 -7.92
N ASN A 82 16.06 3.81 -7.98
CA ASN A 82 15.33 5.05 -7.75
C ASN A 82 14.39 5.39 -8.89
N THR A 83 14.70 4.98 -10.11
CA THR A 83 13.93 5.31 -11.31
C THR A 83 13.00 4.17 -11.75
N GLU A 84 13.38 2.91 -11.54
CA GLU A 84 12.61 1.77 -12.03
C GLU A 84 11.47 1.34 -11.07
N VAL A 85 11.59 1.64 -9.77
CA VAL A 85 10.68 1.11 -8.74
C VAL A 85 9.21 1.49 -8.93
N ASP A 86 8.91 2.71 -9.39
CA ASP A 86 7.54 3.24 -9.46
C ASP A 86 6.66 2.50 -10.49
N ASN A 87 7.31 1.83 -11.45
CA ASN A 87 6.68 1.06 -12.52
C ASN A 87 6.94 -0.45 -12.41
N SER A 88 7.58 -0.90 -11.33
CA SER A 88 8.04 -2.29 -11.18
C SER A 88 6.96 -3.27 -10.72
N PHE A 89 5.79 -2.77 -10.33
CA PHE A 89 4.72 -3.58 -9.75
C PHE A 89 3.34 -3.13 -10.21
N THR A 90 2.36 -3.98 -9.95
CA THR A 90 0.93 -3.68 -10.13
C THR A 90 0.19 -3.98 -8.84
N ILE A 91 -0.93 -3.26 -8.64
CA ILE A 91 -1.85 -3.49 -7.52
C ILE A 91 -3.11 -4.11 -8.11
N LYS A 92 -3.52 -5.26 -7.58
CA LYS A 92 -4.77 -5.92 -7.91
C LYS A 92 -5.66 -5.97 -6.67
N ILE A 93 -6.90 -5.55 -6.84
CA ILE A 93 -7.93 -5.68 -5.81
C ILE A 93 -8.64 -7.02 -6.02
N LYS A 94 -8.63 -7.87 -4.98
CA LYS A 94 -9.20 -9.21 -4.99
C LYS A 94 -10.44 -9.31 -4.12
N ASP A 95 -11.34 -10.21 -4.52
CA ASP A 95 -12.50 -10.65 -3.74
C ASP A 95 -13.52 -9.55 -3.40
N ILE A 96 -13.36 -8.35 -3.97
CA ILE A 96 -14.30 -7.24 -3.88
C ILE A 96 -14.46 -6.57 -5.23
N GLU A 97 -15.67 -6.12 -5.51
CA GLU A 97 -15.96 -5.23 -6.63
C GLU A 97 -15.88 -3.78 -6.13
N LYS A 98 -14.90 -3.02 -6.62
CA LYS A 98 -14.61 -1.65 -6.14
C LYS A 98 -15.88 -0.78 -6.06
N ALA A 99 -16.71 -0.80 -7.11
CA ALA A 99 -17.92 0.02 -7.21
C ALA A 99 -18.94 -0.22 -6.09
N ASN A 100 -18.88 -1.36 -5.41
CA ASN A 100 -19.83 -1.76 -4.35
C ASN A 100 -19.26 -1.59 -2.94
N VAL A 101 -17.96 -1.30 -2.80
CA VAL A 101 -17.25 -1.28 -1.51
C VAL A 101 -16.66 0.09 -1.24
N LEU A 102 -16.85 0.60 -0.01
CA LEU A 102 -16.22 1.84 0.46
C LEU A 102 -14.72 1.61 0.69
N PRO A 103 -13.83 2.57 0.38
CA PRO A 103 -12.39 2.47 0.68
C PRO A 103 -12.08 2.07 2.13
N SER A 104 -12.85 2.57 3.10
CA SER A 104 -12.73 2.23 4.53
C SER A 104 -13.02 0.76 4.87
N ALA A 105 -13.77 0.05 4.02
CA ALA A 105 -14.10 -1.37 4.20
C ALA A 105 -13.09 -2.31 3.54
N VAL A 106 -12.15 -1.77 2.75
CA VAL A 106 -11.08 -2.54 2.12
C VAL A 106 -10.12 -3.03 3.20
N LYS A 107 -9.84 -4.33 3.21
CA LYS A 107 -8.85 -4.94 4.10
C LYS A 107 -7.56 -5.26 3.35
N LYS A 108 -6.48 -5.47 4.10
CA LYS A 108 -5.19 -5.89 3.53
C LYS A 108 -5.32 -7.15 2.67
N GLU A 109 -6.08 -8.16 3.12
CA GLU A 109 -6.32 -9.39 2.35
C GLU A 109 -6.93 -9.16 0.95
N ASN A 110 -7.57 -8.01 0.70
CA ASN A 110 -8.11 -7.66 -0.61
C ASN A 110 -7.07 -7.08 -1.56
N ILE A 111 -5.82 -6.85 -1.13
CA ILE A 111 -4.75 -6.26 -1.93
C ILE A 111 -3.73 -7.33 -2.29
N LEU A 112 -3.50 -7.50 -3.60
CA LEU A 112 -2.34 -8.21 -4.12
C LEU A 112 -1.41 -7.21 -4.81
N ILE A 113 -0.16 -7.20 -4.36
CA ILE A 113 0.92 -6.47 -5.03
C ILE A 113 1.74 -7.49 -5.81
N GLU A 114 1.81 -7.34 -7.13
CA GLU A 114 2.59 -8.21 -8.01
C GLU A 114 3.76 -7.44 -8.61
N ILE A 115 4.99 -7.86 -8.31
CA ILE A 115 6.18 -7.41 -9.05
C ILE A 115 6.11 -7.97 -10.47
N LYS A 116 6.32 -7.11 -11.47
CA LYS A 116 6.35 -7.56 -12.87
C LYS A 116 7.50 -8.53 -13.08
N ASP A 117 7.30 -9.49 -13.99
CA ASP A 117 8.26 -10.57 -14.20
C ASP A 117 9.68 -10.07 -14.46
N GLU A 118 9.84 -8.98 -15.20
CA GLU A 118 11.17 -8.44 -15.49
C GLU A 118 11.92 -7.90 -14.27
N TYR A 119 11.25 -7.65 -13.15
CA TYR A 119 11.80 -7.07 -11.91
C TYR A 119 11.86 -8.05 -10.72
N LYS A 120 11.30 -9.25 -10.84
CA LYS A 120 11.17 -10.21 -9.72
C LYS A 120 12.49 -10.59 -9.05
N SER A 121 13.60 -10.53 -9.77
CA SER A 121 14.94 -10.80 -9.24
C SER A 121 15.66 -9.57 -8.68
N ALA A 122 15.12 -8.37 -8.92
CA ALA A 122 15.77 -7.10 -8.56
C ALA A 122 15.06 -6.37 -7.41
N ILE A 123 13.77 -6.64 -7.19
CA ILE A 123 12.94 -5.92 -6.22
C ILE A 123 12.11 -6.90 -5.40
N GLU A 124 12.01 -6.61 -4.10
CA GLU A 124 11.15 -7.32 -3.16
C GLU A 124 10.13 -6.37 -2.51
N VAL A 125 8.88 -6.82 -2.35
CA VAL A 125 7.88 -6.11 -1.52
C VAL A 125 8.15 -6.46 -0.05
N GLN A 126 8.55 -5.48 0.76
CA GLN A 126 8.70 -5.71 2.21
C GLN A 126 7.37 -5.59 2.95
N SER A 127 6.62 -4.53 2.66
CA SER A 127 5.38 -4.23 3.38
C SER A 127 4.49 -3.29 2.59
N TYR A 128 3.23 -3.19 2.98
CA TYR A 128 2.36 -2.12 2.56
C TYR A 128 1.34 -1.75 3.64
N GLU A 129 0.85 -0.52 3.55
CA GLU A 129 -0.15 0.06 4.45
C GLU A 129 -1.09 1.01 3.70
N PHE A 130 -2.29 1.20 4.27
CA PHE A 130 -3.23 2.22 3.80
C PHE A 130 -2.89 3.53 4.48
N THR A 131 -2.57 4.54 3.69
CA THR A 131 -2.27 5.88 4.21
C THR A 131 -3.48 6.79 4.17
N GLU A 132 -4.46 6.51 3.31
CA GLU A 132 -5.70 7.27 3.21
C GLU A 132 -6.84 6.40 2.66
N GLN A 133 -7.99 6.45 3.32
CA GLN A 133 -9.22 5.75 2.91
C GLN A 133 -10.34 6.79 2.75
N ASP A 134 -10.46 7.35 1.56
CA ASP A 134 -11.36 8.46 1.26
C ASP A 134 -12.69 7.95 0.69
N ASN A 135 -13.65 7.74 1.59
CA ASN A 135 -15.01 7.36 1.24
C ASN A 135 -15.78 8.42 0.46
N GLU A 136 -15.42 9.71 0.56
CA GLU A 136 -16.13 10.79 -0.13
C GLU A 136 -15.85 10.72 -1.64
N ASN A 137 -14.57 10.57 -2.00
CA ASN A 137 -14.15 10.53 -3.41
C ASN A 137 -13.96 9.11 -3.96
N GLY A 138 -14.15 8.07 -3.14
CA GLY A 138 -14.00 6.68 -3.56
C GLY A 138 -12.55 6.33 -3.90
N LYS A 139 -11.61 6.82 -3.07
CA LYS A 139 -10.16 6.68 -3.27
C LYS A 139 -9.50 5.94 -2.12
N LEU A 140 -8.49 5.14 -2.44
CA LEU A 140 -7.64 4.43 -1.48
C LEU A 140 -6.17 4.73 -1.82
N LYS A 141 -5.41 5.30 -0.87
CA LYS A 141 -3.97 5.44 -1.02
C LYS A 141 -3.25 4.31 -0.31
N ILE A 142 -2.38 3.64 -1.05
CA ILE A 142 -1.59 2.50 -0.59
C ILE A 142 -0.13 2.91 -0.68
N LYS A 143 0.57 2.82 0.45
CA LYS A 143 2.01 3.00 0.53
C LYS A 143 2.67 1.62 0.54
N ILE A 144 3.54 1.37 -0.44
CA ILE A 144 4.26 0.11 -0.64
C ILE A 144 5.74 0.38 -0.38
N THR A 145 6.35 -0.40 0.51
CA THR A 145 7.79 -0.36 0.77
C THR A 145 8.46 -1.46 -0.03
N LEU A 146 9.33 -1.06 -0.95
CA LEU A 146 10.08 -1.94 -1.84
C LEU A 146 11.54 -1.94 -1.44
N LYS A 147 12.22 -3.06 -1.65
CA LYS A 147 13.64 -3.27 -1.33
C LYS A 147 14.43 -3.58 -2.59
N ASP A 148 15.58 -2.92 -2.72
CA ASP A 148 16.59 -3.20 -3.74
C ASP A 148 17.33 -4.50 -3.42
N LEU A 149 17.33 -5.46 -4.34
CA LEU A 149 18.07 -6.72 -4.23
C LEU A 149 19.38 -6.73 -5.02
N ILE A 150 19.64 -5.72 -5.84
CA ILE A 150 20.79 -5.67 -6.77
C ILE A 150 21.91 -4.82 -6.20
N ASN A 151 21.61 -3.59 -5.77
CA ASN A 151 22.65 -2.66 -5.34
C ASN A 151 22.97 -2.83 -3.85
N ASN A 152 24.25 -2.65 -3.52
CA ASN A 152 24.72 -2.60 -2.15
C ASN A 152 25.07 -1.15 -1.76
N PRO A 153 24.54 -0.62 -0.63
CA PRO A 153 23.65 -1.30 0.31
C PRO A 153 22.23 -1.52 -0.25
N HIS A 154 21.59 -2.63 0.15
CA HIS A 154 20.21 -2.97 -0.18
C HIS A 154 19.23 -1.96 0.43
N SER A 155 18.98 -0.88 -0.30
CA SER A 155 18.13 0.22 0.14
C SER A 155 16.64 -0.11 0.03
N THR A 156 15.81 0.69 0.69
CA THR A 156 14.35 0.61 0.61
C THR A 156 13.77 1.93 0.13
N LYS A 157 12.69 1.87 -0.65
CA LYS A 157 11.95 3.04 -1.11
C LYS A 157 10.44 2.84 -0.95
N ASP A 158 9.78 3.88 -0.49
CA ASP A 158 8.33 3.93 -0.37
C ASP A 158 7.70 4.51 -1.65
N VAL A 159 6.72 3.80 -2.19
CA VAL A 159 5.93 4.23 -3.35
C VAL A 159 4.47 4.34 -2.93
N ILE A 160 3.85 5.49 -3.17
CA ILE A 160 2.43 5.72 -2.88
C ILE A 160 1.64 5.64 -4.18
N LYS A 161 0.62 4.79 -4.22
CA LYS A 161 -0.32 4.66 -5.34
C LYS A 161 -1.73 4.98 -4.86
N GLU A 162 -2.48 5.70 -5.70
CA GLU A 162 -3.90 5.99 -5.49
C GLU A 162 -4.74 5.06 -6.36
N GLU A 163 -5.56 4.24 -5.71
CA GLU A 163 -6.57 3.41 -6.34
C GLU A 163 -7.92 4.12 -6.28
N THR A 164 -8.57 4.28 -7.44
CA THR A 164 -9.88 4.93 -7.57
C THR A 164 -10.94 3.94 -8.05
N GLY A 165 -12.19 4.40 -8.14
CA GLY A 165 -13.34 3.62 -8.62
C GLY A 165 -14.08 2.85 -7.52
N PHE A 166 -13.80 3.16 -6.26
CA PHE A 166 -14.56 2.60 -5.14
C PHE A 166 -15.93 3.26 -4.99
N LYS A 167 -16.84 2.60 -4.26
CA LYS A 167 -18.12 3.19 -3.87
C LYS A 167 -17.85 4.51 -3.13
N THR A 168 -18.58 5.55 -3.50
CA THR A 168 -18.60 6.80 -2.75
C THR A 168 -19.70 6.76 -1.70
N SER A 169 -19.43 7.33 -0.53
CA SER A 169 -20.47 7.60 0.46
C SER A 169 -21.25 8.82 -0.01
N THR A 170 -22.33 8.59 -0.75
CA THR A 170 -23.29 9.64 -1.16
C THR A 170 -24.24 10.04 -0.05
N ALA A 171 -24.23 9.31 1.07
CA ALA A 171 -24.89 9.76 2.28
C ALA A 171 -24.20 11.05 2.72
N THR A 172 -24.98 12.09 2.98
CA THR A 172 -24.63 13.24 3.80
C THR A 172 -24.25 12.76 5.20
N THR A 173 -23.14 12.04 5.33
CA THR A 173 -22.39 11.93 6.57
C THR A 173 -22.14 13.37 6.97
N LYS A 174 -22.84 13.81 8.02
CA LYS A 174 -22.68 15.14 8.60
C LYS A 174 -21.18 15.42 8.61
N LYS A 175 -20.72 16.38 7.80
CA LYS A 175 -19.34 16.87 7.83
C LYS A 175 -19.09 17.35 9.24
N PHE A 176 -18.59 16.47 10.11
CA PHE A 176 -18.17 16.87 11.43
C PHE A 176 -16.96 17.77 11.19
N LYS A 177 -17.12 19.04 11.57
CA LYS A 177 -16.03 19.99 11.57
C LYS A 177 -14.94 19.38 12.47
N LEU A 178 -13.87 18.87 11.85
CA LEU A 178 -12.65 18.29 12.45
C LEU A 178 -12.82 16.94 13.20
N GLN A 179 -12.13 15.89 12.72
CA GLN A 179 -12.03 14.57 13.36
C GLN A 179 -11.54 14.66 14.82
N GLU A 180 -10.68 15.63 15.13
CA GLU A 180 -10.16 15.90 16.47
C GLU A 180 -11.27 16.28 17.45
N LEU A 181 -12.25 17.10 17.02
CA LEU A 181 -13.41 17.47 17.83
C LEU A 181 -14.31 16.26 18.10
N TYR A 182 -14.42 15.34 17.13
CA TYR A 182 -15.18 14.09 17.30
C TYR A 182 -14.51 13.16 18.32
N ASN A 183 -13.20 12.97 18.23
CA ASN A 183 -12.45 12.15 19.18
C ASN A 183 -12.54 12.71 20.60
N LEU A 184 -12.44 14.03 20.77
CA LEU A 184 -12.63 14.70 22.06
C LEU A 184 -14.07 14.58 22.59
N SER A 185 -15.07 14.56 21.69
CA SER A 185 -16.47 14.35 22.07
C SER A 185 -16.68 12.93 22.59
N ILE A 186 -16.10 11.92 21.93
CA ILE A 186 -16.20 10.52 22.37
C ILE A 186 -15.49 10.31 23.71
N SER A 187 -14.32 10.91 23.90
CA SER A 187 -13.57 10.79 25.15
C SER A 187 -14.19 11.58 26.31
N GLY A 188 -15.22 12.39 26.06
CA GLY A 188 -15.85 13.24 27.07
C GLY A 188 -14.97 14.42 27.51
N THR A 189 -13.91 14.74 26.77
CA THR A 189 -12.95 15.80 27.10
C THR A 189 -13.10 17.05 26.22
N LEU A 190 -14.10 17.08 25.35
CA LEU A 190 -14.38 18.22 24.47
C LEU A 190 -14.76 19.49 25.25
N ILE A 191 -15.51 19.34 26.34
CA ILE A 191 -15.96 20.45 27.18
C ILE A 191 -15.13 20.44 28.45
N SER A 192 -14.41 21.53 28.68
CA SER A 192 -13.67 21.77 29.90
C SER A 192 -14.54 22.54 30.89
N VAL A 193 -14.45 22.16 32.17
CA VAL A 193 -15.18 22.80 33.27
C VAL A 193 -14.17 23.27 34.31
N ASP A 194 -14.15 24.58 34.56
CA ASP A 194 -13.44 25.19 35.68
C ASP A 194 -14.13 24.80 36.99
N GLN A 195 -13.45 23.94 37.76
CA GLN A 195 -13.98 23.43 39.02
C GLN A 195 -14.19 24.53 40.07
N SER A 196 -13.50 25.67 39.97
CA SER A 196 -13.72 26.79 40.89
C SER A 196 -15.10 27.45 40.71
N GLN A 197 -15.73 27.28 39.55
CA GLN A 197 -17.05 27.82 39.19
C GLN A 197 -18.19 26.78 39.32
N LYS A 198 -17.89 25.58 39.83
CA LYS A 198 -18.80 24.42 39.83
C LYS A 198 -20.19 24.74 40.41
N ASP A 199 -20.25 25.41 41.55
CA ASP A 199 -21.53 25.66 42.23
C ASP A 199 -22.43 26.63 41.44
N GLU A 200 -21.84 27.69 40.85
CA GLU A 200 -22.59 28.63 40.01
C GLU A 200 -23.03 27.97 38.69
N ILE A 201 -22.19 27.12 38.10
CA ILE A 201 -22.56 26.32 36.92
C ILE A 201 -23.76 25.40 37.24
N ILE A 202 -23.72 24.68 38.35
CA ILE A 202 -24.82 23.79 38.78
C ILE A 202 -26.10 24.59 39.01
N LYS A 203 -26.01 25.75 39.66
CA LYS A 203 -27.14 26.64 39.90
C LYS A 203 -27.76 27.14 38.60
N LEU A 204 -26.94 27.57 37.64
CA LEU A 204 -27.41 27.97 36.31
C LEU A 204 -28.10 26.81 35.60
N PHE A 205 -27.53 25.61 35.61
CA PHE A 205 -28.16 24.42 35.00
C PHE A 205 -29.48 24.05 35.69
N LYS A 206 -29.57 24.11 37.02
CA LYS A 206 -30.82 23.86 37.75
C LYS A 206 -31.91 24.86 37.39
N SER A 207 -31.56 26.11 37.07
CA SER A 207 -32.50 27.13 36.62
C SER A 207 -33.04 26.91 35.20
N MET A 208 -32.40 26.05 34.41
CA MET A 208 -32.78 25.82 33.02
C MET A 208 -34.03 24.94 32.92
N LYS A 209 -34.84 25.23 31.90
CA LYS A 209 -35.97 24.39 31.51
C LYS A 209 -35.48 22.99 31.10
N THR A 210 -36.14 21.97 31.62
CA THR A 210 -35.96 20.58 31.20
C THR A 210 -36.93 20.22 30.08
N TYR A 211 -36.52 19.29 29.23
CA TYR A 211 -37.26 18.86 28.06
C TYR A 211 -37.26 17.35 27.93
N GLY A 212 -38.42 16.79 27.60
CA GLY A 212 -38.63 15.35 27.41
C GLY A 212 -38.57 14.53 28.70
N ASP A 213 -38.83 13.23 28.56
CA ASP A 213 -38.94 12.28 29.68
C ASP A 213 -37.60 12.05 30.41
N GLU A 214 -36.49 12.37 29.75
CA GLU A 214 -35.14 12.23 30.30
C GLU A 214 -34.62 13.50 31.03
N ASN A 215 -35.47 14.50 31.27
CA ASN A 215 -35.08 15.75 31.95
C ASN A 215 -33.85 16.46 31.32
N ARG A 216 -33.74 16.41 29.98
CA ARG A 216 -32.60 16.99 29.27
C ARG A 216 -32.64 18.53 29.33
N ARG A 217 -31.47 19.14 29.40
CA ARG A 217 -31.29 20.61 29.37
C ARG A 217 -30.46 20.98 28.14
N PHE A 218 -30.90 21.99 27.39
CA PHE A 218 -30.22 22.42 26.17
C PHE A 218 -29.46 23.73 26.38
N LEU A 219 -28.17 23.70 26.04
CA LEU A 219 -27.28 24.87 26.07
C LEU A 219 -27.25 25.53 24.69
N ALA A 220 -27.04 26.84 24.66
CA ALA A 220 -26.70 27.55 23.43
C ALA A 220 -25.21 27.89 23.42
N TYR A 221 -24.53 27.61 22.31
CA TYR A 221 -23.14 28.00 22.09
C TYR A 221 -23.10 29.06 21.00
N LYS A 222 -22.61 30.26 21.33
CA LYS A 222 -22.49 31.39 20.39
C LYS A 222 -21.28 32.25 20.77
N ASN A 223 -20.57 32.75 19.76
CA ASN A 223 -19.40 33.62 19.93
C ASN A 223 -18.37 33.08 20.94
N GLY A 224 -18.06 31.77 20.87
CA GLY A 224 -17.04 31.17 21.74
C GLY A 224 -17.48 30.88 23.18
N SER A 225 -18.78 30.97 23.51
CA SER A 225 -19.25 30.81 24.90
C SER A 225 -20.58 30.08 25.01
N PHE A 226 -20.81 29.45 26.15
CA PHE A 226 -22.06 28.75 26.48
C PHE A 226 -23.06 29.67 27.20
N TYR A 227 -24.35 29.47 26.92
CA TYR A 227 -25.47 30.22 27.46
C TYR A 227 -26.62 29.29 27.85
N THR A 228 -27.43 29.71 28.83
CA THR A 228 -28.58 28.93 29.34
C THR A 228 -29.74 28.79 28.34
N LYS A 229 -29.78 29.61 27.27
CA LYS A 229 -30.73 29.52 26.14
C LYS A 229 -30.26 30.40 24.97
N ASN A 230 -30.83 30.19 23.78
CA ASN A 230 -30.42 30.88 22.56
C ASN A 230 -30.63 32.42 22.62
N SER A 231 -31.82 32.84 23.08
CA SER A 231 -32.22 34.25 23.20
C SER A 231 -32.40 34.66 24.66
N ASN A 232 -31.84 35.79 25.07
CA ASN A 232 -31.87 36.31 26.45
C ASN A 232 -31.36 35.33 27.51
N GLY A 233 -30.43 34.43 27.13
CA GLY A 233 -29.79 33.49 28.04
C GLY A 233 -28.63 34.14 28.79
N THR A 234 -28.40 33.68 30.01
CA THR A 234 -27.24 34.07 30.82
C THR A 234 -26.01 33.31 30.32
N LYS A 235 -24.90 34.01 30.15
CA LYS A 235 -23.60 33.37 29.85
C LYS A 235 -23.20 32.49 31.02
N ILE A 236 -22.68 31.31 30.73
CA ILE A 236 -22.20 30.35 31.72
C ILE A 236 -20.68 30.42 31.74
N GLU A 237 -20.13 31.12 32.72
CA GLU A 237 -18.68 31.21 32.93
C GLU A 237 -18.13 29.87 33.43
N GLY A 238 -16.84 29.61 33.16
CA GLY A 238 -16.17 28.38 33.60
C GLY A 238 -16.49 27.14 32.75
N ILE A 239 -17.23 27.27 31.63
CA ILE A 239 -17.39 26.21 30.63
C ILE A 239 -16.79 26.68 29.31
N SER A 240 -15.86 25.90 28.75
CA SER A 240 -15.23 26.18 27.46
C SER A 240 -15.12 24.93 26.59
N ILE A 241 -14.91 25.13 25.29
CA ILE A 241 -14.44 24.07 24.40
C ILE A 241 -12.93 24.28 24.24
N SER A 242 -12.14 23.21 24.29
CA SER A 242 -10.69 23.31 24.19
C SER A 242 -10.25 24.05 22.91
N ASP A 243 -9.57 25.19 23.06
CA ASP A 243 -9.17 26.08 21.95
C ASP A 243 -8.25 25.41 20.92
N ASN A 244 -7.48 24.39 21.34
CA ASN A 244 -6.61 23.61 20.44
C ASN A 244 -7.36 22.93 19.28
N SER A 245 -8.70 22.90 19.31
CA SER A 245 -9.52 22.23 18.31
C SER A 245 -10.45 23.16 17.53
N ILE A 246 -10.43 24.48 17.82
CA ILE A 246 -11.29 25.49 17.15
C ILE A 246 -10.46 26.53 16.37
N SER A 247 -9.15 26.67 16.62
CA SER A 247 -8.32 27.60 15.86
C SER A 247 -7.97 27.08 14.46
N LYS A 248 -8.86 27.30 13.49
CA LYS A 248 -8.43 27.56 12.11
C LYS A 248 -8.65 29.03 11.83
N SER A 249 -7.58 29.81 11.90
CA SER A 249 -7.43 31.01 11.09
C SER A 249 -7.80 30.65 9.66
N ILE A 250 -8.99 31.09 9.23
CA ILE A 250 -9.38 31.03 7.83
C ILE A 250 -8.77 32.28 7.20
N TYR A 251 -7.69 32.12 6.46
CA TYR A 251 -7.29 33.12 5.47
C TYR A 251 -8.38 33.15 4.41
N ALA A 252 -9.14 34.26 4.38
CA ALA A 252 -9.98 34.59 3.24
C ALA A 252 -9.05 35.06 2.11
N TRP A 253 -9.17 34.41 0.95
CA TRP A 253 -8.72 34.97 -0.33
C TRP A 253 -9.77 35.96 -0.82
#